data_AF-A0A7S2ECA6-F1
#
_entry.id   AF-A0A7S2ECA6-F1
#
_cell.length_a   1.000
_cell.length_b   1.000
_cell.length_c   1.000
_cell.angle_alpha   90.00
_cell.angle_beta   90.00
_cell.angle_gamma   90.00
#
_symmetry.space_group_name_H-M   'P 1'
#
loop_
_entity.id
_entity.type
_entity.pdbx_description
1 polymer ?
#
loop_
_entity_poly.entity_id
_entity_poly.type
_entity_poly.pdbx_seq_one_letter_code
_entity_poly.pdbx_strand_id
1 'polypeptide(L)'
;VTSPHRPSPPMLPNGQEEQISGKEVGKEENVNCNDEKMTKIEQKPQVVSTKNMVYVDVIIPVHNASNTIEEAVSSAMNQVLPPSFLEKEKMKFSRIDVAVCCYDDGSKDNSFEILKRLEEKYNDAHVIGQKLNEECTIVSRLLIDSAKNKDNKKTVGQSRGAGYARNRAASLRKKDNIDKDNHYFLCLLDSDDVMHPTRIVEQVTYMLSLDQNDCDRTLLGCKFVREPEDSTWHYTQWANGLSDERLHLEQFREITILQPTWMMSRKRFEELGGYIEAPPPQNNDVENGAGRQHDYQQQQQQPTTAYKLVHPQYDTNETLRLAEDLRLFYAHLQSNGRLKLLRTATNVPLVTYRHTPNMTQSSRTPRKLLLQLRTKAFEDAVLLKDKRWIDNTKSDNNSGNNDTISSDGFIVWGAGRDGKEFVKSLRTECRKKVVAFVDVDEKKINLGYYVNKDLDIRIPIVHFSLAAKDPDVRRTLQKDWAEGGSGVGSCNGFDKDAILGRIDKGRQKRVGDGNGIDDVVGVETLSEKVFDDTEKESRAIVSDCPPPSKRRKLHNISSSSSSSSSRKNIRRGNGD
;
A
#
# COMPACT_ATOMS: atom_id res chain seq x y z
N VAL A 1 26.62 -37.46 22.21
CA VAL A 1 27.99 -37.79 22.64
C VAL A 1 28.95 -36.93 21.82
N THR A 2 29.89 -36.29 22.52
CA THR A 2 31.05 -35.47 22.09
C THR A 2 30.83 -34.09 21.42
N SER A 3 31.12 -33.03 22.19
CA SER A 3 31.61 -31.70 21.74
C SER A 3 33.00 -31.81 21.12
N PRO A 4 33.51 -30.75 20.43
CA PRO A 4 34.47 -29.86 21.11
C PRO A 4 34.55 -28.37 20.66
N HIS A 5 35.04 -27.57 21.62
CA HIS A 5 35.99 -26.44 21.61
C HIS A 5 35.85 -25.15 20.77
N ARG A 6 36.03 -24.05 21.53
CA ARG A 6 36.24 -22.64 21.20
C ARG A 6 37.72 -22.29 21.43
N PRO A 7 38.37 -21.45 20.61
CA PRO A 7 39.73 -20.95 20.89
C PRO A 7 39.76 -19.54 21.53
N SER A 8 40.83 -19.31 22.31
CA SER A 8 41.21 -18.09 23.04
C SER A 8 42.26 -17.25 22.26
N PRO A 9 42.52 -15.97 22.62
CA PRO A 9 43.28 -15.01 21.80
C PRO A 9 44.81 -14.99 22.09
N PRO A 10 45.64 -14.44 21.17
CA PRO A 10 47.09 -14.39 21.32
C PRO A 10 47.62 -13.16 22.09
N MET A 11 48.79 -13.36 22.69
CA MET A 11 49.55 -12.45 23.54
C MET A 11 50.40 -11.43 22.76
N LEU A 12 50.66 -10.27 23.37
CA LEU A 12 51.65 -9.26 22.95
C LEU A 12 53.01 -9.50 23.61
N PRO A 13 54.15 -9.20 22.95
CA PRO A 13 55.47 -9.14 23.58
C PRO A 13 55.93 -7.73 23.95
N ASN A 14 56.79 -7.68 24.98
CA ASN A 14 57.42 -6.53 25.62
C ASN A 14 58.51 -5.83 24.78
N GLY A 15 58.53 -4.50 24.92
CA GLY A 15 59.65 -3.60 25.31
C GLY A 15 61.09 -3.80 24.81
N GLN A 16 61.64 -2.73 24.23
CA GLN A 16 63.05 -2.33 24.38
C GLN A 16 63.14 -0.79 24.52
N GLU A 17 63.98 -0.37 25.46
CA GLU A 17 64.38 1.00 25.80
C GLU A 17 65.44 1.53 24.84
N GLU A 18 65.46 2.84 24.57
CA GLU A 18 66.69 3.57 24.24
C GLU A 18 66.67 4.98 24.86
N GLN A 19 67.78 5.30 25.54
CA GLN A 19 68.11 6.59 26.15
C GLN A 19 68.47 7.62 25.08
N ILE A 20 68.35 8.93 25.38
CA ILE A 20 69.37 9.96 25.11
C ILE A 20 69.15 11.17 26.04
N SER A 21 70.30 11.70 26.45
CA SER A 21 70.64 12.69 27.47
C SER A 21 70.23 14.14 27.19
N GLY A 22 70.19 14.95 28.26
CA GLY A 22 69.86 16.38 28.23
C GLY A 22 71.04 17.34 28.03
N LYS A 23 70.72 18.64 28.04
CA LYS A 23 71.59 19.72 28.54
C LYS A 23 70.80 21.02 28.79
N GLU A 24 71.41 21.80 29.68
CA GLU A 24 70.94 22.88 30.55
C GLU A 24 70.91 24.32 29.98
N VAL A 25 70.10 25.17 30.66
CA VAL A 25 70.35 26.54 31.15
C VAL A 25 70.30 27.76 30.20
N GLY A 26 69.35 28.67 30.50
CA GLY A 26 69.68 30.04 30.97
C GLY A 26 69.18 31.23 30.13
N LYS A 27 68.18 31.97 30.64
CA LYS A 27 68.31 33.36 31.18
C LYS A 27 66.97 34.11 31.19
N GLU A 28 66.74 34.78 32.31
CA GLU A 28 65.70 35.79 32.56
C GLU A 28 65.98 37.08 31.77
N GLU A 29 64.92 37.70 31.25
CA GLU A 29 64.80 39.17 31.16
C GLU A 29 63.35 39.58 31.52
N ASN A 30 63.23 40.39 32.57
CA ASN A 30 62.02 41.15 32.90
C ASN A 30 61.75 42.22 31.83
N VAL A 31 60.48 42.60 31.61
CA VAL A 31 60.01 44.01 31.63
C VAL A 31 58.51 44.12 31.29
N ASN A 32 57.81 44.82 32.19
CA ASN A 32 56.57 45.60 32.13
C ASN A 32 55.20 45.03 31.75
N CYS A 33 54.29 45.21 32.72
CA CYS A 33 52.87 45.44 32.55
C CYS A 33 52.60 46.59 31.56
N ASN A 34 51.65 46.39 30.66
CA ASN A 34 50.79 47.45 30.16
C ASN A 34 49.40 46.89 29.87
N ASP A 35 48.40 47.63 30.34
CA ASP A 35 46.97 47.44 30.12
C ASP A 35 46.63 47.35 28.62
N GLU A 36 46.06 46.23 28.18
CA GLU A 36 45.25 46.21 26.96
C GLU A 36 43.87 45.63 27.25
N LYS A 37 42.89 46.52 27.07
CA LYS A 37 41.45 46.28 27.14
C LYS A 37 41.08 45.04 26.34
N MET A 38 40.51 44.03 27.01
CA MET A 38 39.73 42.99 26.35
C MET A 38 38.50 43.62 25.69
N THR A 39 38.60 43.94 24.40
CA THR A 39 37.45 44.11 23.53
C THR A 39 36.77 42.74 23.38
N LYS A 40 35.61 42.58 24.02
CA LYS A 40 34.65 41.52 23.69
C LYS A 40 34.37 41.59 22.19
N ILE A 41 34.88 40.61 21.45
CA ILE A 41 34.41 40.34 20.10
C ILE A 41 33.00 39.75 20.28
N GLU A 42 31.98 40.61 20.23
CA GLU A 42 30.62 40.17 19.94
C GLU A 42 30.65 39.50 18.57
N GLN A 43 30.73 38.16 18.57
CA GLN A 43 30.41 37.37 17.39
C GLN A 43 28.94 37.64 17.08
N LYS A 44 28.70 38.52 16.10
CA LYS A 44 27.39 38.61 15.44
C LYS A 44 26.98 37.20 15.03
N PRO A 45 25.75 36.74 15.34
CA PRO A 45 25.30 35.43 14.90
C PRO A 45 25.43 35.37 13.38
N GLN A 46 26.21 34.40 12.89
CA GLN A 46 26.29 34.15 11.45
C GLN A 46 24.88 33.90 10.94
N VAL A 47 24.44 34.75 10.01
CA VAL A 47 23.19 34.57 9.29
C VAL A 47 23.34 33.31 8.44
N VAL A 48 22.90 32.18 8.96
CA VAL A 48 22.82 30.93 8.20
C VAL A 48 21.84 31.20 7.04
N SER A 49 22.33 31.11 5.81
CA SER A 49 21.50 31.24 4.62
C SER A 49 20.32 30.26 4.69
N THR A 50 19.09 30.78 4.72
CA THR A 50 17.85 29.99 4.79
C THR A 50 17.44 29.37 3.44
N LYS A 51 18.17 29.70 2.36
CA LYS A 51 17.93 29.14 1.03
C LYS A 51 18.29 27.65 0.99
N ASN A 52 17.36 26.85 0.46
CA ASN A 52 17.46 25.41 0.23
C ASN A 52 17.45 24.56 1.53
N MET A 53 16.70 25.00 2.54
CA MET A 53 16.42 24.15 3.70
C MET A 53 15.27 23.19 3.38
N VAL A 54 15.38 21.96 3.88
CA VAL A 54 14.33 20.95 3.78
C VAL A 54 13.90 20.56 5.18
N TYR A 55 12.59 20.52 5.41
CA TYR A 55 12.01 20.09 6.66
C TYR A 55 11.45 18.68 6.50
N VAL A 56 11.77 17.79 7.46
CA VAL A 56 11.23 16.43 7.46
C VAL A 56 10.68 16.13 8.85
N ASP A 57 9.41 15.78 8.93
CA ASP A 57 8.85 15.25 10.17
C ASP A 57 8.71 13.73 10.05
N VAL A 58 9.45 13.00 10.88
CA VAL A 58 9.31 11.56 11.02
C VAL A 58 8.14 11.29 11.97
N ILE A 59 7.06 10.73 11.45
CA ILE A 59 5.81 10.52 12.20
C ILE A 59 5.78 9.10 12.76
N ILE A 60 5.86 8.99 14.09
CA ILE A 60 5.87 7.71 14.82
C ILE A 60 4.63 7.65 15.74
N PRO A 61 3.59 6.87 15.39
CA PRO A 61 2.50 6.58 16.33
C PRO A 61 2.98 5.55 17.36
N VAL A 62 2.72 5.80 18.64
CA VAL A 62 3.19 4.92 19.72
C VAL A 62 2.01 4.37 20.51
N HIS A 63 1.93 3.05 20.62
CA HIS A 63 0.98 2.36 21.50
C HIS A 63 1.52 0.98 21.88
N ASN A 64 1.93 0.82 23.14
CA ASN A 64 2.50 -0.41 23.70
C ASN A 64 3.72 -0.95 22.92
N ALA A 65 4.69 -0.08 22.67
CA ALA A 65 5.89 -0.35 21.90
C ALA A 65 7.17 -0.35 22.75
N SER A 66 7.09 -0.65 24.05
CA SER A 66 8.24 -0.48 24.95
C SER A 66 9.48 -1.29 24.57
N ASN A 67 9.30 -2.41 23.88
CA ASN A 67 10.40 -3.27 23.44
C ASN A 67 11.09 -2.77 22.16
N THR A 68 10.46 -1.88 21.39
CA THR A 68 10.91 -1.51 20.04
C THR A 68 11.11 0.00 19.85
N ILE A 69 10.44 0.83 20.66
CA ILE A 69 10.37 2.28 20.45
C ILE A 69 11.74 2.95 20.55
N GLU A 70 12.63 2.45 21.40
CA GLU A 70 13.98 3.01 21.54
C GLU A 70 14.79 2.87 20.25
N GLU A 71 14.70 1.71 19.60
CA GLU A 71 15.40 1.47 18.35
C GLU A 71 14.75 2.21 17.18
N ALA A 72 13.41 2.25 17.13
CA ALA A 72 12.67 3.01 16.12
C ALA A 72 13.07 4.50 16.16
N VAL A 73 13.04 5.12 17.34
CA VAL A 73 13.44 6.53 17.54
C VAL A 73 14.92 6.73 17.23
N SER A 74 15.79 5.85 17.73
CA SER A 74 17.24 5.97 17.48
C SER A 74 17.57 5.86 16.00
N SER A 75 16.88 5.00 15.25
CA SER A 75 17.06 4.87 13.80
C SER A 75 16.67 6.15 13.03
N ALA A 76 15.60 6.82 13.49
CA ALA A 76 15.13 8.08 12.91
C ALA A 76 16.03 9.27 13.28
N MET A 77 16.62 9.27 14.48
CA MET A 77 17.53 10.32 14.94
C MET A 77 18.90 10.26 14.24
N ASN A 78 19.37 9.06 13.88
CA ASN A 78 20.72 8.81 13.34
C ASN A 78 20.71 8.62 11.82
N GLN A 79 20.32 9.65 11.07
CA GLN A 79 20.31 9.64 9.61
C GLN A 79 21.60 10.28 9.05
N VAL A 80 22.13 9.71 7.96
CA VAL A 80 23.45 10.04 7.39
C VAL A 80 23.39 10.17 5.87
N LEU A 81 24.42 10.76 5.28
CA LEU A 81 24.57 10.86 3.83
C LEU A 81 24.93 9.48 3.26
N PRO A 82 24.29 9.02 2.17
CA PRO A 82 24.74 7.82 1.48
C PRO A 82 26.20 7.97 1.01
N PRO A 83 27.07 6.95 1.14
CA PRO A 83 28.44 7.05 0.65
C PRO A 83 28.54 7.42 -0.84
N SER A 84 27.59 6.96 -1.65
CA SER A 84 27.50 7.27 -3.09
C SER A 84 27.24 8.75 -3.41
N PHE A 85 26.78 9.53 -2.42
CA PHE A 85 26.42 10.94 -2.57
C PHE A 85 27.60 11.88 -2.27
N LEU A 86 28.68 11.38 -1.68
CA LEU A 86 29.87 12.17 -1.35
C LEU A 86 30.69 12.57 -2.60
N GLU A 87 30.53 11.88 -3.72
CA GLU A 87 31.45 12.01 -4.86
C GLU A 87 30.84 12.62 -6.12
N LYS A 88 29.50 12.79 -6.24
CA LYS A 88 28.89 12.97 -7.59
C LYS A 88 27.80 14.01 -7.85
N GLU A 89 27.22 14.71 -6.88
CA GLU A 89 26.18 15.72 -7.23
C GLU A 89 26.19 16.93 -6.31
N LYS A 90 25.93 18.13 -6.88
CA LYS A 90 25.54 19.29 -6.08
C LYS A 90 24.17 19.00 -5.47
N MET A 91 24.13 18.87 -4.16
CA MET A 91 22.86 18.68 -3.44
C MET A 91 21.94 19.87 -3.69
N LYS A 92 20.65 19.59 -3.91
CA LYS A 92 19.62 20.63 -4.04
C LYS A 92 19.22 21.26 -2.70
N PHE A 93 19.86 20.86 -1.61
CA PHE A 93 19.62 21.33 -0.25
C PHE A 93 20.93 21.64 0.46
N SER A 94 20.91 22.63 1.35
CA SER A 94 22.03 22.99 2.24
C SER A 94 21.85 22.40 3.65
N ARG A 95 20.60 22.13 4.04
CA ARG A 95 20.27 21.56 5.34
C ARG A 95 18.98 20.76 5.31
N ILE A 96 18.99 19.60 5.97
CA ILE A 96 17.78 18.84 6.31
C ILE A 96 17.53 19.00 7.82
N ASP A 97 16.39 19.58 8.18
CA ASP A 97 15.96 19.76 9.57
C ASP A 97 14.84 18.78 9.92
N VAL A 98 15.26 17.68 10.55
CA VAL A 98 14.45 16.53 10.95
C VAL A 98 13.83 16.74 12.33
N ALA A 99 12.52 16.57 12.43
CA ALA A 99 11.84 16.40 13.70
C ALA A 99 11.29 14.97 13.78
N VAL A 100 11.76 14.18 14.74
CA VAL A 100 11.18 12.88 15.06
C VAL A 100 10.00 13.13 16.00
N CYS A 101 8.79 12.95 15.50
CA CYS A 101 7.55 13.29 16.16
C CYS A 101 6.85 12.02 16.66
N CYS A 102 6.92 11.77 17.97
CA CYS A 102 6.32 10.61 18.62
C CYS A 102 5.05 11.02 19.37
N TYR A 103 3.93 10.36 19.08
CA TYR A 103 2.70 10.54 19.87
C TYR A 103 2.27 9.24 20.53
N ASP A 104 2.26 9.23 21.86
CA ASP A 104 1.77 8.12 22.67
C ASP A 104 0.23 8.15 22.77
N ASP A 105 -0.42 7.20 22.10
CA ASP A 105 -1.87 7.04 22.09
C ASP A 105 -2.38 6.22 23.29
N GLY A 106 -1.87 6.56 24.48
CA GLY A 106 -2.30 5.97 25.73
C GLY A 106 -1.74 4.58 25.98
N SER A 107 -0.42 4.40 25.81
CA SER A 107 0.24 3.13 26.16
C SER A 107 0.01 2.73 27.62
N LYS A 108 -0.13 1.43 27.83
CA LYS A 108 -0.28 0.77 29.14
C LYS A 108 1.02 0.20 29.67
N ASP A 109 2.02 0.04 28.81
CA ASP A 109 3.39 -0.29 29.17
C ASP A 109 4.22 0.98 29.42
N ASN A 110 5.53 0.82 29.54
CA ASN A 110 6.50 1.89 29.79
C ASN A 110 6.97 2.63 28.51
N SER A 111 6.21 2.58 27.41
CA SER A 111 6.60 3.24 26.15
C SER A 111 6.85 4.74 26.31
N PHE A 112 5.98 5.44 27.05
CA PHE A 112 6.09 6.89 27.19
C PHE A 112 7.23 7.31 28.13
N GLU A 113 7.52 6.51 29.15
CA GLU A 113 8.67 6.69 30.03
C GLU A 113 9.98 6.54 29.26
N ILE A 114 10.06 5.59 28.32
CA ILE A 114 11.21 5.44 27.42
C ILE A 114 11.36 6.68 26.52
N LEU A 115 10.26 7.19 25.96
CA LEU A 115 10.28 8.41 25.15
C LEU A 115 10.81 9.62 25.92
N LYS A 116 10.40 9.82 27.18
CA LYS A 116 10.92 10.90 28.03
C LYS A 116 12.43 10.79 28.25
N ARG A 117 12.92 9.59 28.59
CA ARG A 117 14.36 9.33 28.74
C ARG A 117 15.14 9.65 27.46
N LEU A 118 14.57 9.32 26.30
CA LEU A 118 15.19 9.62 25.01
C LEU A 118 15.16 11.12 24.72
N GLU A 119 14.08 11.83 25.03
CA GLU A 119 13.98 13.27 24.87
C GLU A 119 15.03 14.00 25.71
N GLU A 120 15.21 13.61 26.98
CA GLU A 120 16.29 14.11 27.84
C GLU A 120 17.66 13.85 27.22
N LYS A 121 17.94 12.61 26.80
CA LYS A 121 19.20 12.21 26.14
C LYS A 121 19.52 13.06 24.90
N TYR A 122 18.52 13.33 24.05
CA TYR A 122 18.71 14.07 22.80
C TYR A 122 18.63 15.60 22.97
N ASN A 123 18.13 16.10 24.10
CA ASN A 123 18.23 17.52 24.46
C ASN A 123 19.60 17.84 25.08
N ASP A 124 20.14 16.94 25.91
CA ASP A 124 21.44 17.10 26.58
C ASP A 124 22.61 16.92 25.61
N ALA A 125 22.48 15.98 24.66
CA ALA A 125 23.31 15.99 23.47
C ALA A 125 22.92 17.24 22.67
N HIS A 126 23.57 18.38 22.94
CA HIS A 126 23.54 19.58 22.10
C HIS A 126 23.30 19.13 20.68
N VAL A 127 22.24 19.62 20.02
CA VAL A 127 21.84 19.19 18.67
C VAL A 127 23.02 19.34 17.71
N ILE A 128 23.89 18.33 17.66
CA ILE A 128 25.09 18.31 16.83
C ILE A 128 24.54 17.90 15.49
N GLY A 129 24.22 18.89 14.67
CA GLY A 129 23.97 18.64 13.27
C GLY A 129 25.12 17.79 12.74
N GLN A 130 24.82 16.59 12.27
CA GLN A 130 25.84 15.80 11.60
C GLN A 130 26.15 16.52 10.30
N LYS A 131 27.40 17.00 10.16
CA LYS A 131 27.89 17.47 8.88
C LYS A 131 27.85 16.27 7.93
N LEU A 132 26.99 16.35 6.93
CA LEU A 132 26.86 15.33 5.89
C LEU A 132 28.06 15.43 4.93
N ASN A 133 28.49 16.66 4.64
CA ASN A 133 29.72 17.05 3.96
C ASN A 133 30.05 18.52 4.31
N GLU A 134 30.97 19.17 3.57
CA GLU A 134 31.34 20.58 3.80
C GLU A 134 30.19 21.57 3.59
N GLU A 135 29.18 21.21 2.79
CA GLU A 135 28.10 22.09 2.32
C GLU A 135 26.72 21.74 2.91
N CYS A 136 26.55 20.52 3.42
CA CYS A 136 25.26 19.95 3.82
C CYS A 136 25.26 19.51 5.28
N THR A 137 24.18 19.82 6.00
CA THR A 137 23.98 19.38 7.39
C THR A 137 22.63 18.68 7.58
N ILE A 138 22.61 17.63 8.38
CA ILE A 138 21.37 17.06 8.91
C ILE A 138 21.28 17.35 10.39
N VAL A 139 20.14 17.88 10.80
CA VAL A 139 19.86 18.21 12.19
C VAL A 139 18.62 17.44 12.60
N SER A 140 18.70 16.68 13.68
CA SER A 140 17.59 15.88 14.20
C SER A 140 17.24 16.34 15.62
N ARG A 141 15.94 16.39 15.92
CA ARG A 141 15.43 16.59 17.28
C ARG A 141 14.24 15.66 17.53
N LEU A 142 14.05 15.27 18.79
CA LEU A 142 12.92 14.48 19.22
C LEU A 142 11.83 15.42 19.78
N LEU A 143 10.58 15.20 19.38
CA LEU A 143 9.39 15.86 19.91
C LEU A 143 8.40 14.80 20.35
N ILE A 144 7.95 14.85 21.60
CA ILE A 144 7.02 13.86 22.15
C ILE A 144 5.75 14.51 22.72
N ASP A 145 4.63 13.82 22.63
CA ASP A 145 3.42 14.12 23.42
C ASP A 145 2.65 12.82 23.70
N SER A 146 1.68 12.87 24.60
CA SER A 146 0.85 11.72 24.97
C SER A 146 -0.61 12.12 25.15
N ALA A 147 -1.50 11.18 24.89
CA ALA A 147 -2.90 11.27 25.28
C ALA A 147 -3.08 11.50 26.80
N LYS A 148 -2.09 11.11 27.62
CA LYS A 148 -2.11 11.30 29.09
C LYS A 148 -1.79 12.74 29.52
N ASN A 149 -1.10 13.53 28.69
CA ASN A 149 -0.68 14.89 29.04
C ASN A 149 -1.81 15.92 28.95
N LYS A 150 -2.89 15.62 28.22
CA LYS A 150 -4.02 16.55 28.09
C LYS A 150 -4.94 16.37 29.29
N ASP A 151 -5.08 17.42 30.10
CA ASP A 151 -5.90 17.55 31.34
C ASP A 151 -7.40 17.19 31.22
N ASN A 152 -7.84 16.63 30.10
CA ASN A 152 -9.20 16.11 29.93
C ASN A 152 -9.38 14.83 30.76
N LYS A 153 -9.70 15.02 32.05
CA LYS A 153 -10.14 14.00 33.03
C LYS A 153 -11.26 13.06 32.53
N LYS A 154 -11.84 13.28 31.35
CA LYS A 154 -12.94 12.48 30.77
C LYS A 154 -12.51 11.45 29.70
N THR A 155 -11.26 11.46 29.22
CA THR A 155 -10.80 10.53 28.16
C THR A 155 -9.46 9.84 28.47
N VAL A 156 -9.02 9.88 29.73
CA VAL A 156 -7.69 9.41 30.13
C VAL A 156 -7.56 7.89 29.93
N GLY A 157 -6.66 7.48 29.02
CA GLY A 157 -6.17 6.09 28.94
C GLY A 157 -6.79 5.18 27.88
N GLN A 158 -7.65 5.68 26.97
CA GLN A 158 -8.20 4.86 25.88
C GLN A 158 -7.61 5.25 24.52
N SER A 159 -6.86 4.31 23.91
CA SER A 159 -6.31 4.45 22.56
C SER A 159 -7.38 4.80 21.53
N ARG A 160 -7.07 5.79 20.69
CA ARG A 160 -7.92 6.28 19.60
C ARG A 160 -7.56 5.71 18.23
N GLY A 161 -6.49 4.92 18.16
CA GLY A 161 -6.04 4.21 16.97
C GLY A 161 -4.88 4.90 16.27
N ALA A 162 -4.17 4.16 15.43
CA ALA A 162 -2.92 4.61 14.82
C ALA A 162 -3.12 5.84 13.91
N GLY A 163 -4.26 5.95 13.22
CA GLY A 163 -4.60 7.15 12.44
C GLY A 163 -4.68 8.43 13.28
N TYR A 164 -5.31 8.35 14.47
CA TYR A 164 -5.35 9.46 15.42
C TYR A 164 -3.94 9.82 15.89
N ALA A 165 -3.16 8.83 16.32
CA ALA A 165 -1.81 9.01 16.80
C ALA A 165 -0.92 9.71 15.75
N ARG A 166 -1.01 9.29 14.48
CA ARG A 166 -0.27 9.92 13.37
C ARG A 166 -0.68 11.36 13.11
N ASN A 167 -1.98 11.68 13.16
CA ASN A 167 -2.44 13.07 13.03
C ASN A 167 -1.91 13.96 14.18
N ARG A 168 -1.87 13.42 15.41
CA ARG A 168 -1.32 14.14 16.56
C ARG A 168 0.20 14.33 16.44
N ALA A 169 0.94 13.29 16.08
CA ALA A 169 2.37 13.36 15.81
C ALA A 169 2.70 14.38 14.71
N ALA A 170 1.94 14.39 13.60
CA ALA A 170 2.07 15.39 12.54
C ALA A 170 1.75 16.83 13.00
N SER A 171 1.20 17.03 14.19
CA SER A 171 0.88 18.35 14.75
C SER A 171 1.89 18.84 15.79
N LEU A 172 2.91 18.05 16.14
CA LEU A 172 3.86 18.40 17.22
C LEU A 172 4.80 19.54 16.84
N ARG A 173 5.27 19.56 15.59
CA ARG A 173 6.15 20.62 15.11
C ARG A 173 5.35 21.89 14.84
N LYS A 174 5.71 22.98 15.54
CA LYS A 174 5.19 24.33 15.26
C LYS A 174 5.68 24.81 13.89
N LYS A 175 4.79 25.45 13.14
CA LYS A 175 5.05 25.91 11.77
C LYS A 175 5.55 27.34 11.66
N ASP A 176 5.57 28.07 12.78
CA ASP A 176 5.75 29.52 12.81
C ASP A 176 7.07 30.00 12.19
N ASN A 177 8.06 29.11 12.07
CA ASN A 177 9.40 29.40 11.52
C ASN A 177 9.73 28.60 10.24
N ILE A 178 8.73 28.06 9.54
CA ILE A 178 8.94 27.33 8.29
C ILE A 178 8.66 28.25 7.11
N ASP A 179 9.71 28.54 6.34
CA ASP A 179 9.59 29.30 5.10
C ASP A 179 8.69 28.54 4.10
N LYS A 180 7.74 29.25 3.48
CA LYS A 180 6.80 28.67 2.51
C LYS A 180 7.47 28.26 1.21
N ASP A 181 8.64 28.84 0.91
CA ASP A 181 9.41 28.53 -0.29
C ASP A 181 10.29 27.28 -0.12
N ASN A 182 10.39 26.75 1.12
CA ASN A 182 11.17 25.56 1.42
C ASN A 182 10.31 24.28 1.37
N HIS A 183 10.95 23.17 1.00
CA HIS A 183 10.28 21.88 0.96
C HIS A 183 10.03 21.33 2.37
N TYR A 184 8.84 20.78 2.57
CA TYR A 184 8.44 20.19 3.83
C TYR A 184 7.77 18.84 3.59
N PHE A 185 8.37 17.77 4.10
CA PHE A 185 7.93 16.39 3.94
C PHE A 185 7.52 15.75 5.27
N LEU A 186 6.58 14.82 5.19
CA LEU A 186 6.30 13.84 6.23
C LEU A 186 6.93 12.51 5.83
N CYS A 187 7.64 11.87 6.75
CA CYS A 187 8.24 10.55 6.60
C CYS A 187 7.60 9.61 7.64
N LEU A 188 6.97 8.53 7.21
CA LEU A 188 6.23 7.64 8.13
C LEU A 188 7.20 6.59 8.70
N LEU A 189 7.02 6.19 9.96
CA LEU A 189 7.68 5.04 10.56
C LEU A 189 6.79 4.49 11.67
N ASP A 190 6.58 3.17 11.71
CA ASP A 190 5.82 2.56 12.80
C ASP A 190 6.73 2.32 14.02
N SER A 191 6.16 2.32 15.23
CA SER A 191 6.92 2.26 16.49
C SER A 191 7.67 0.94 16.72
N ASP A 192 7.38 -0.07 15.91
CA ASP A 192 8.00 -1.38 15.89
C ASP A 192 8.98 -1.59 14.72
N ASP A 193 9.09 -0.64 13.80
CA ASP A 193 9.98 -0.71 12.63
C ASP A 193 11.27 0.12 12.80
N VAL A 194 12.24 -0.12 11.92
CA VAL A 194 13.53 0.60 11.90
C VAL A 194 13.80 1.14 10.51
N MET A 195 14.11 2.44 10.41
CA MET A 195 14.60 3.00 9.15
C MET A 195 16.12 2.85 9.03
N HIS A 196 16.61 2.56 7.83
CA HIS A 196 18.04 2.49 7.59
C HIS A 196 18.66 3.90 7.57
N PRO A 197 19.97 4.04 7.85
CA PRO A 197 20.60 5.34 8.09
C PRO A 197 20.49 6.35 6.95
N THR A 198 20.32 5.91 5.71
CA THR A 198 20.30 6.79 4.53
C THR A 198 18.90 7.16 4.05
N ARG A 199 17.84 6.62 4.68
CA ARG A 199 16.46 6.70 4.17
C ARG A 199 16.01 8.13 3.88
N ILE A 200 16.13 9.02 4.88
CA ILE A 200 15.64 10.39 4.75
C ILE A 200 16.32 11.09 3.58
N VAL A 201 17.65 10.98 3.48
CA VAL A 201 18.42 11.68 2.47
C VAL A 201 18.09 11.16 1.07
N GLU A 202 17.98 9.84 0.88
CA GLU A 202 17.67 9.25 -0.42
C GLU A 202 16.23 9.58 -0.88
N GLN A 203 15.24 9.50 0.02
CA GLN A 203 13.87 9.85 -0.31
C GLN A 203 13.70 11.36 -0.57
N VAL A 204 14.33 12.24 0.23
CA VAL A 204 14.32 13.69 0.01
C VAL A 204 14.94 14.02 -1.35
N THR A 205 16.10 13.44 -1.67
CA THR A 205 16.76 13.67 -2.95
C THR A 205 15.86 13.28 -4.12
N TYR A 206 15.21 12.11 -4.04
CA TYR A 206 14.26 11.69 -5.06
C TYR A 206 13.10 12.69 -5.20
N MET A 207 12.49 13.12 -4.09
CA MET A 207 11.39 14.10 -4.12
C MET A 207 11.81 15.43 -4.75
N LEU A 208 13.02 15.91 -4.45
CA LEU A 208 13.58 17.13 -5.04
C LEU A 208 14.05 16.98 -6.49
N SER A 209 14.16 15.75 -7.01
CA SER A 209 14.45 15.49 -8.42
C SER A 209 13.23 15.71 -9.32
N LEU A 210 12.02 15.62 -8.76
CA LEU A 210 10.76 15.87 -9.44
C LEU A 210 10.52 17.37 -9.63
N ASP A 211 9.69 17.75 -10.60
CA ASP A 211 9.15 19.11 -10.63
C ASP A 211 8.23 19.35 -9.42
N GLN A 212 7.98 20.62 -9.10
CA GLN A 212 7.23 20.99 -7.89
C GLN A 212 5.83 20.37 -7.84
N ASN A 213 5.12 20.32 -8.96
CA ASN A 213 3.76 19.79 -9.00
C ASN A 213 3.75 18.26 -8.83
N ASP A 214 4.73 17.56 -9.38
CA ASP A 214 4.89 16.12 -9.17
C ASP A 214 5.36 15.80 -7.75
N CYS A 215 6.29 16.57 -7.20
CA CYS A 215 6.74 16.47 -5.82
C CYS A 215 5.57 16.62 -4.84
N ASP A 216 4.74 17.65 -5.03
CA ASP A 216 3.56 17.90 -4.20
C ASP A 216 2.52 16.77 -4.26
N ARG A 217 2.39 16.09 -5.41
CA ARG A 217 1.38 15.03 -5.61
C ARG A 217 1.92 13.62 -5.41
N THR A 218 3.19 13.42 -5.10
CA THR A 218 3.79 12.09 -4.99
C THR A 218 3.69 11.52 -3.58
N LEU A 219 3.18 10.29 -3.48
CA LEU A 219 3.41 9.38 -2.36
C LEU A 219 4.57 8.46 -2.73
N LEU A 220 5.72 8.69 -2.10
CA LEU A 220 6.96 7.95 -2.33
C LEU A 220 7.10 6.83 -1.31
N GLY A 221 7.32 5.60 -1.77
CA GLY A 221 7.79 4.48 -0.95
C GLY A 221 9.26 4.17 -1.15
N CYS A 222 9.74 3.14 -0.46
CA CYS A 222 11.04 2.55 -0.69
C CYS A 222 10.98 1.03 -0.56
N LYS A 223 12.05 0.34 -0.97
CA LYS A 223 12.19 -1.09 -0.66
C LYS A 223 12.38 -1.31 0.83
N PHE A 224 11.88 -2.44 1.32
CA PHE A 224 12.02 -2.86 2.71
C PHE A 224 12.44 -4.33 2.79
N VAL A 225 13.02 -4.70 3.93
CA VAL A 225 13.22 -6.10 4.34
C VAL A 225 12.34 -6.40 5.53
N ARG A 226 12.15 -7.69 5.82
CA ARG A 226 11.39 -8.11 7.00
C ARG A 226 12.31 -8.70 8.05
N GLU A 227 11.90 -8.52 9.30
CA GLU A 227 12.50 -9.19 10.44
C GLU A 227 11.41 -9.98 11.20
N PRO A 228 11.52 -11.33 11.28
CA PRO A 228 12.51 -12.17 10.62
C PRO A 228 12.31 -12.26 9.09
N GLU A 229 13.39 -12.55 8.36
CA GLU A 229 13.46 -12.47 6.88
C GLU A 229 12.45 -13.38 6.15
N ASP A 230 12.14 -14.53 6.74
CA ASP A 230 11.22 -15.53 6.21
C ASP A 230 9.73 -15.13 6.34
N SER A 231 9.43 -14.09 7.14
CA SER A 231 8.06 -13.60 7.33
C SER A 231 7.45 -13.15 6.01
N THR A 232 6.52 -13.91 5.44
CA THR A 232 5.80 -13.53 4.20
C THR A 232 6.73 -13.13 3.04
N TRP A 233 7.88 -13.79 2.87
CA TRP A 233 8.91 -13.38 1.92
C TRP A 233 8.41 -13.15 0.47
N HIS A 234 7.44 -13.95 0.01
CA HIS A 234 6.79 -13.76 -1.30
C HIS A 234 6.10 -12.40 -1.43
N TYR A 235 5.49 -11.92 -0.34
CA TYR A 235 4.85 -10.61 -0.29
C TYR A 235 5.88 -9.49 -0.35
N THR A 236 6.99 -9.61 0.39
CA THR A 236 8.12 -8.68 0.31
C THR A 236 8.71 -8.61 -1.09
N GLN A 237 8.92 -9.77 -1.74
CA GLN A 237 9.40 -9.86 -3.11
C GLN A 237 8.44 -9.19 -4.10
N TRP A 238 7.13 -9.45 -3.97
CA TRP A 238 6.10 -8.82 -4.78
C TRP A 238 6.12 -7.30 -4.63
N ALA A 239 6.01 -6.79 -3.39
CA ALA A 239 5.95 -5.36 -3.11
C ALA A 239 7.21 -4.61 -3.59
N ASN A 240 8.39 -5.15 -3.29
CA ASN A 240 9.66 -4.55 -3.75
C ASN A 240 9.81 -4.62 -5.29
N GLY A 241 9.11 -5.53 -5.97
CA GLY A 241 9.20 -5.78 -7.40
C GLY A 241 8.19 -5.03 -8.28
N LEU A 242 7.27 -4.24 -7.71
CA LEU A 242 6.21 -3.55 -8.47
C LEU A 242 6.75 -2.41 -9.35
N SER A 243 6.66 -2.51 -10.68
CA SER A 243 6.93 -1.37 -11.57
C SER A 243 5.98 -0.20 -11.30
N ASP A 244 6.33 1.01 -11.73
CA ASP A 244 5.48 2.20 -11.60
C ASP A 244 4.07 1.97 -12.16
N GLU A 245 3.96 1.26 -13.29
CA GLU A 245 2.68 0.85 -13.87
C GLU A 245 1.91 -0.09 -12.93
N ARG A 246 2.58 -1.12 -12.40
CA ARG A 246 1.95 -2.11 -11.50
C ARG A 246 1.53 -1.50 -10.16
N LEU A 247 2.19 -0.44 -9.68
CA LEU A 247 1.73 0.32 -8.51
C LEU A 247 0.29 0.81 -8.71
N HIS A 248 -0.07 1.22 -9.93
CA HIS A 248 -1.41 1.69 -10.25
C HIS A 248 -2.36 0.53 -10.63
N LEU A 249 -1.93 -0.41 -11.46
CA LEU A 249 -2.78 -1.51 -11.91
C LEU A 249 -3.20 -2.43 -10.76
N GLU A 250 -2.34 -2.62 -9.75
CA GLU A 250 -2.62 -3.48 -8.60
C GLU A 250 -3.21 -2.72 -7.40
N GLN A 251 -3.62 -1.46 -7.57
CA GLN A 251 -4.15 -0.62 -6.47
C GLN A 251 -5.38 -1.23 -5.75
N PHE A 252 -6.16 -2.10 -6.41
CA PHE A 252 -7.32 -2.78 -5.81
C PHE A 252 -6.99 -4.17 -5.25
N ARG A 253 -5.78 -4.68 -5.51
CA ARG A 253 -5.29 -5.93 -4.93
C ARG A 253 -4.85 -5.70 -3.49
N GLU A 254 -4.04 -4.67 -3.27
CA GLU A 254 -3.45 -4.34 -1.97
C GLU A 254 -2.92 -2.89 -1.99
N ILE A 255 -2.51 -2.35 -0.84
CA ILE A 255 -1.71 -1.12 -0.80
C ILE A 255 -0.37 -1.39 -1.49
N THR A 256 -0.13 -0.76 -2.64
CA THR A 256 1.03 -1.06 -3.50
C THR A 256 2.31 -0.34 -3.08
N ILE A 257 2.20 0.66 -2.20
CA ILE A 257 3.31 1.24 -1.47
C ILE A 257 3.02 1.04 0.01
N LEU A 258 3.79 0.21 0.71
CA LEU A 258 3.49 -0.14 2.09
C LEU A 258 3.85 1.00 3.04
N GLN A 259 2.95 1.32 3.96
CA GLN A 259 3.36 1.94 5.21
C GLN A 259 4.13 0.87 6.01
N PRO A 260 5.32 1.15 6.59
CA PRO A 260 5.89 2.44 7.02
C PRO A 260 6.69 3.23 5.97
N THR A 261 6.83 2.78 4.72
CA THR A 261 7.87 3.33 3.79
C THR A 261 7.59 4.74 3.25
N TRP A 262 6.46 5.33 3.61
CA TRP A 262 5.92 6.53 2.96
C TRP A 262 6.76 7.79 3.25
N MET A 263 6.96 8.58 2.19
CA MET A 263 7.30 9.99 2.25
C MET A 263 6.33 10.76 1.35
N MET A 264 5.81 11.89 1.83
CA MET A 264 4.93 12.77 1.06
C MET A 264 5.13 14.23 1.48
N SER A 265 4.73 15.18 0.64
CA SER A 265 4.75 16.60 1.04
C SER A 265 3.76 16.86 2.19
N ARG A 266 4.13 17.76 3.10
CA ARG A 266 3.25 18.23 4.18
C ARG A 266 1.97 18.84 3.61
N LYS A 267 2.11 19.63 2.54
CA LYS A 267 1.01 20.21 1.78
C LYS A 267 0.02 19.13 1.34
N ARG A 268 0.50 18.02 0.80
CA ARG A 268 -0.35 16.90 0.38
C ARG A 268 -1.13 16.29 1.53
N PHE A 269 -0.48 16.06 2.66
CA PHE A 269 -1.16 15.52 3.84
C PHE A 269 -2.31 16.42 4.32
N GLU A 270 -2.12 17.74 4.26
CA GLU A 270 -3.12 18.74 4.65
C GLU A 270 -4.27 18.86 3.65
N GLU A 271 -3.96 18.84 2.35
CA GLU A 271 -4.96 18.78 1.28
C GLU A 271 -5.88 17.56 1.44
N LEU A 272 -5.35 16.43 1.90
CA LEU A 272 -6.11 15.20 2.14
C LEU A 272 -6.88 15.22 3.48
N GLY A 273 -6.61 16.18 4.36
CA GLY A 273 -7.21 16.27 5.70
C GLY A 273 -6.65 15.27 6.72
N GLY A 274 -5.48 14.67 6.44
CA GLY A 274 -4.84 13.67 7.29
C GLY A 274 -5.57 12.33 7.33
N TYR A 275 -5.26 11.52 8.35
CA TYR A 275 -5.92 10.24 8.58
C TYR A 275 -7.36 10.42 9.08
N ILE A 276 -8.27 9.54 8.66
CA ILE A 276 -9.64 9.53 9.18
C ILE A 276 -9.62 9.09 10.64
N GLU A 277 -10.22 9.89 11.52
CA GLU A 277 -10.28 9.61 12.95
C GLU A 277 -11.69 9.16 13.35
N ALA A 278 -11.77 8.10 14.16
CA ALA A 278 -13.00 7.75 14.83
C ALA A 278 -13.38 8.81 15.89
N PRO A 279 -14.69 9.01 16.13
CA PRO A 279 -15.16 9.80 17.27
C PRO A 279 -14.53 9.31 18.58
N PRO A 280 -14.37 10.22 19.57
CA PRO A 280 -13.99 9.81 20.92
C PRO A 280 -14.94 8.72 21.44
N PRO A 281 -14.45 7.75 22.23
CA PRO A 281 -15.32 6.80 22.91
C PRO A 281 -16.39 7.55 23.71
N GLN A 282 -17.67 7.23 23.51
CA GLN A 282 -18.74 7.74 24.36
C GLN A 282 -18.82 6.86 25.61
N ASN A 283 -18.90 7.44 26.81
CA ASN A 283 -19.23 6.68 28.01
C ASN A 283 -20.65 6.14 27.85
N ASN A 284 -20.86 4.87 28.20
CA ASN A 284 -22.14 4.13 28.07
C ASN A 284 -23.27 4.63 28.99
N ASP A 285 -23.31 5.91 29.33
CA ASP A 285 -24.37 6.48 30.13
C ASP A 285 -25.34 7.28 29.24
N VAL A 286 -26.54 6.71 29.14
CA VAL A 286 -27.83 7.30 28.71
C VAL A 286 -28.20 7.17 27.23
N GLU A 287 -29.03 6.14 26.99
CA GLU A 287 -30.29 6.12 26.23
C GLU A 287 -30.48 7.06 25.02
N ASN A 288 -30.95 6.45 23.92
CA ASN A 288 -31.50 7.07 22.71
C ASN A 288 -30.50 7.76 21.76
N GLY A 289 -29.59 6.97 21.17
CA GLY A 289 -28.47 7.44 20.35
C GLY A 289 -28.63 7.43 18.82
N ALA A 290 -29.83 7.27 18.26
CA ALA A 290 -30.01 7.34 16.80
C ALA A 290 -29.81 8.77 16.24
N GLY A 291 -30.05 9.81 17.06
CA GLY A 291 -29.97 11.21 16.63
C GLY A 291 -28.55 11.82 16.62
N ARG A 292 -27.64 11.39 17.51
CA ARG A 292 -26.30 12.01 17.64
C ARG A 292 -25.22 11.40 16.74
N GLN A 293 -25.45 10.21 16.16
CA GLN A 293 -24.56 9.62 15.15
C GLN A 293 -24.51 10.48 13.87
N HIS A 294 -25.64 11.08 13.50
CA HIS A 294 -25.73 11.99 12.36
C HIS A 294 -24.97 13.30 12.56
N ASP A 295 -24.89 13.81 13.80
CA ASP A 295 -24.25 15.10 14.10
C ASP A 295 -22.72 15.02 14.13
N TYR A 296 -22.13 13.90 14.57
CA TYR A 296 -20.66 13.73 14.52
C TYR A 296 -20.16 13.45 13.09
N GLN A 297 -20.95 12.75 12.28
CA GLN A 297 -20.71 12.60 10.85
C GLN A 297 -20.84 13.95 10.12
N GLN A 298 -21.72 14.85 10.57
CA GLN A 298 -21.85 16.21 10.04
C GLN A 298 -20.76 17.18 10.56
N GLN A 299 -20.22 16.99 11.76
CA GLN A 299 -19.13 17.85 12.27
C GLN A 299 -17.77 17.56 11.62
N GLN A 300 -17.54 16.35 11.08
CA GLN A 300 -16.43 16.08 10.15
C GLN A 300 -16.72 16.54 8.69
N GLN A 301 -17.92 17.10 8.44
CA GLN A 301 -18.32 17.83 7.24
C GLN A 301 -18.27 19.35 7.47
N GLN A 302 -17.20 19.85 8.11
CA GLN A 302 -16.59 21.03 7.49
C GLN A 302 -16.41 20.65 6.01
N PRO A 303 -16.89 21.44 5.02
CA PRO A 303 -16.88 21.04 3.63
C PRO A 303 -15.43 21.01 3.13
N THR A 304 -14.69 19.97 3.51
CA THR A 304 -13.42 19.61 2.92
C THR A 304 -13.79 18.94 1.62
N THR A 305 -13.37 19.52 0.49
CA THR A 305 -13.48 18.92 -0.84
C THR A 305 -12.68 17.62 -0.98
N ALA A 306 -11.93 17.22 0.05
CA ALA A 306 -11.09 16.03 0.08
C ALA A 306 -11.93 14.73 0.13
N TYR A 307 -11.62 13.80 -0.76
CA TYR A 307 -12.22 12.47 -0.77
C TYR A 307 -11.91 11.71 0.52
N LYS A 308 -12.92 11.06 1.11
CA LYS A 308 -12.77 10.21 2.30
C LYS A 308 -13.33 8.81 2.01
N LEU A 309 -12.50 7.78 2.18
CA LEU A 309 -12.95 6.39 2.06
C LEU A 309 -13.64 5.93 3.35
N VAL A 310 -14.96 6.13 3.42
CA VAL A 310 -15.82 5.67 4.51
C VAL A 310 -17.00 4.91 3.93
N HIS A 311 -17.19 3.65 4.30
CA HIS A 311 -18.29 2.84 3.81
C HIS A 311 -19.58 3.13 4.60
N PRO A 312 -20.66 3.62 3.96
CA PRO A 312 -21.85 4.10 4.67
C PRO A 312 -22.55 3.01 5.50
N GLN A 313 -22.48 1.75 5.05
CA GLN A 313 -23.13 0.61 5.72
C GLN A 313 -22.21 -0.15 6.69
N TYR A 314 -20.89 -0.16 6.44
CA TYR A 314 -19.98 -1.12 7.08
C TYR A 314 -18.99 -0.44 8.01
N ASP A 315 -18.87 0.88 7.96
CA ASP A 315 -18.08 1.61 8.92
C ASP A 315 -18.85 1.88 10.21
N THR A 316 -18.26 1.46 11.32
CA THR A 316 -18.64 1.83 12.69
C THR A 316 -17.52 2.67 13.31
N ASN A 317 -17.76 3.20 14.51
CA ASN A 317 -16.72 3.94 15.25
C ASN A 317 -15.47 3.08 15.52
N GLU A 318 -15.64 1.77 15.65
CA GLU A 318 -14.55 0.82 15.86
C GLU A 318 -13.79 0.54 14.56
N THR A 319 -14.47 0.33 13.44
CA THR A 319 -13.79 0.03 12.16
C THR A 319 -13.13 1.25 11.54
N LEU A 320 -13.59 2.47 11.87
CA LEU A 320 -12.90 3.71 11.52
C LEU A 320 -11.50 3.83 12.14
N ARG A 321 -11.20 3.06 13.20
CA ARG A 321 -9.86 2.99 13.81
C ARG A 321 -8.94 2.00 13.10
N LEU A 322 -9.44 1.30 12.08
CA LEU A 322 -8.73 0.28 11.32
C LEU A 322 -8.54 0.73 9.87
N ALA A 323 -7.50 0.16 9.23
CA ALA A 323 -7.16 0.40 7.82
C ALA A 323 -6.99 1.90 7.49
N GLU A 324 -6.44 2.67 8.42
CA GLU A 324 -6.21 4.11 8.27
C GLU A 324 -5.26 4.42 7.09
N ASP A 325 -4.29 3.54 6.86
CA ASP A 325 -3.35 3.56 5.76
C ASP A 325 -4.06 3.36 4.42
N LEU A 326 -4.90 2.32 4.30
CA LEU A 326 -5.71 2.06 3.11
C LEU A 326 -6.61 3.24 2.76
N ARG A 327 -7.22 3.85 3.77
CA ARG A 327 -8.12 5.00 3.59
C ARG A 327 -7.37 6.22 3.07
N LEU A 328 -6.21 6.54 3.66
CA LEU A 328 -5.38 7.65 3.22
C LEU A 328 -4.77 7.39 1.82
N PHE A 329 -4.38 6.15 1.53
CA PHE A 329 -3.88 5.72 0.23
C PHE A 329 -4.90 5.98 -0.88
N TYR A 330 -6.17 5.60 -0.70
CA TYR A 330 -7.20 5.89 -1.69
C TYR A 330 -7.61 7.36 -1.73
N ALA A 331 -7.59 8.08 -0.60
CA ALA A 331 -7.77 9.53 -0.60
C ALA A 331 -6.70 10.22 -1.46
N HIS A 332 -5.46 9.77 -1.35
CA HIS A 332 -4.37 10.22 -2.20
C HIS A 332 -4.63 9.94 -3.68
N LEU A 333 -5.00 8.71 -4.05
CA LEU A 333 -5.27 8.33 -5.45
C LEU A 333 -6.46 9.07 -6.05
N GLN A 334 -7.57 9.21 -5.31
CA GLN A 334 -8.76 9.92 -5.80
C GLN A 334 -8.54 11.41 -5.98
N SER A 335 -7.54 11.97 -5.30
CA SER A 335 -7.18 13.39 -5.36
C SER A 335 -6.02 13.66 -6.34
N ASN A 336 -5.91 12.89 -7.44
CA ASN A 336 -4.87 13.01 -8.47
C ASN A 336 -3.43 12.78 -7.96
N GLY A 337 -3.28 11.89 -6.99
CA GLY A 337 -2.00 11.51 -6.41
C GLY A 337 -1.18 10.57 -7.32
N ARG A 338 0.14 10.64 -7.19
CA ARG A 338 1.11 9.81 -7.93
C ARG A 338 1.77 8.84 -6.97
N LEU A 339 1.94 7.60 -7.42
CA LEU A 339 2.67 6.58 -6.68
C LEU A 339 4.08 6.44 -7.26
N LYS A 340 5.10 6.46 -6.41
CA LYS A 340 6.48 6.16 -6.80
C LYS A 340 7.13 5.24 -5.77
N LEU A 341 7.95 4.31 -6.26
CA LEU A 341 8.75 3.43 -5.40
C LEU A 341 10.23 3.72 -5.63
N LEU A 342 10.92 4.21 -4.61
CA LEU A 342 12.35 4.47 -4.69
C LEU A 342 13.13 3.16 -4.89
N ARG A 343 13.86 3.10 -5.99
CA ARG A 343 14.78 2.01 -6.35
C ARG A 343 16.17 2.61 -6.34
N THR A 344 16.86 2.47 -5.22
CA THR A 344 18.21 2.99 -5.05
C THR A 344 19.12 2.33 -6.09
N ALA A 345 20.16 3.01 -6.57
CA ALA A 345 21.11 2.44 -7.54
C ALA A 345 21.80 1.17 -6.98
N THR A 346 21.96 1.12 -5.66
CA THR A 346 22.50 -0.03 -4.92
C THR A 346 21.46 -1.11 -4.64
N ASN A 347 20.18 -0.84 -4.92
CA ASN A 347 19.03 -1.71 -4.65
C ASN A 347 18.90 -2.11 -3.16
N VAL A 348 19.49 -1.33 -2.26
CA VAL A 348 19.48 -1.57 -0.81
C VAL A 348 18.14 -1.11 -0.22
N PRO A 349 17.48 -1.95 0.61
CA PRO A 349 16.30 -1.57 1.38
C PRO A 349 16.57 -0.40 2.33
N LEU A 350 15.55 0.44 2.55
CA LEU A 350 15.67 1.62 3.43
C LEU A 350 14.86 1.48 4.73
N VAL A 351 14.14 0.38 4.91
CA VAL A 351 13.36 0.07 6.11
C VAL A 351 13.45 -1.43 6.44
N THR A 352 13.62 -1.74 7.72
CA THR A 352 13.34 -3.05 8.29
C THR A 352 11.93 -3.02 8.86
N TYR A 353 11.02 -3.76 8.22
CA TYR A 353 9.66 -3.99 8.66
C TYR A 353 9.66 -5.19 9.63
N ARG A 354 9.39 -4.97 10.91
CA ARG A 354 9.28 -6.05 11.88
C ARG A 354 7.92 -6.70 11.85
N HIS A 355 7.92 -8.02 11.80
CA HIS A 355 6.72 -8.81 11.91
C HIS A 355 6.69 -9.52 13.26
N THR A 356 5.82 -9.06 14.15
CA THR A 356 5.52 -9.77 15.41
C THR A 356 4.24 -10.59 15.25
N PRO A 357 4.32 -11.93 15.26
CA PRO A 357 3.13 -12.77 15.15
C PRO A 357 2.07 -12.40 16.19
N ASN A 358 0.80 -12.30 15.76
CA ASN A 358 -0.36 -12.01 16.61
C ASN A 358 -0.39 -10.62 17.29
N MET A 359 0.56 -9.73 16.99
CA MET A 359 0.56 -8.34 17.49
C MET A 359 0.33 -7.30 16.39
N THR A 360 0.24 -7.72 15.13
CA THR A 360 0.03 -6.82 13.99
C THR A 360 -1.40 -6.31 13.91
N GLN A 361 -1.58 -5.04 13.53
CA GLN A 361 -2.90 -4.48 13.26
C GLN A 361 -3.60 -5.18 12.09
N SER A 362 -2.85 -5.73 11.14
CA SER A 362 -3.39 -6.54 10.04
C SER A 362 -4.13 -7.78 10.54
N SER A 363 -3.69 -8.40 11.64
CA SER A 363 -4.38 -9.54 12.25
C SER A 363 -5.73 -9.16 12.89
N ARG A 364 -5.85 -7.91 13.35
CA ARG A 364 -7.05 -7.36 13.98
C ARG A 364 -8.03 -6.76 12.98
N THR A 365 -7.57 -6.48 11.76
CA THR A 365 -8.40 -5.86 10.72
C THR A 365 -9.21 -6.92 10.00
N PRO A 366 -10.56 -6.88 10.04
CA PRO A 366 -11.36 -7.90 9.39
C PRO A 366 -11.11 -7.89 7.87
N ARG A 367 -10.75 -9.05 7.31
CA ARG A 367 -10.61 -9.23 5.86
C ARG A 367 -11.81 -8.71 5.07
N LYS A 368 -13.02 -8.90 5.62
CA LYS A 368 -14.28 -8.44 5.02
C LYS A 368 -14.32 -6.90 4.92
N LEU A 369 -13.86 -6.20 5.94
CA LEU A 369 -13.74 -4.74 5.94
C LEU A 369 -12.79 -4.26 4.84
N LEU A 370 -11.59 -4.87 4.74
CA LEU A 370 -10.63 -4.51 3.68
C LEU A 370 -11.22 -4.70 2.29
N LEU A 371 -11.91 -5.82 2.06
CA LEU A 371 -12.59 -6.10 0.79
C LEU A 371 -13.66 -5.04 0.52
N GLN A 372 -14.51 -4.73 1.50
CA GLN A 372 -15.58 -3.72 1.36
C GLN A 372 -15.04 -2.32 1.06
N LEU A 373 -13.95 -1.92 1.71
CA LEU A 373 -13.29 -0.63 1.46
C LEU A 373 -12.68 -0.58 0.06
N ARG A 374 -12.02 -1.66 -0.40
CA ARG A 374 -11.48 -1.75 -1.77
C ARG A 374 -12.58 -1.79 -2.82
N THR A 375 -13.68 -2.51 -2.56
CA THR A 375 -14.87 -2.49 -3.44
C THR A 375 -15.41 -1.08 -3.56
N LYS A 376 -15.61 -0.37 -2.45
CA LYS A 376 -16.06 1.03 -2.50
C LYS A 376 -15.09 1.92 -3.26
N ALA A 377 -13.78 1.78 -3.02
CA ALA A 377 -12.78 2.54 -3.74
C ALA A 377 -12.83 2.25 -5.25
N PHE A 378 -13.02 1.00 -5.65
CA PHE A 378 -13.20 0.60 -7.04
C PHE A 378 -14.47 1.22 -7.66
N GLU A 379 -15.60 1.20 -6.94
CA GLU A 379 -16.84 1.83 -7.40
C GLU A 379 -16.65 3.33 -7.65
N ASP A 380 -16.12 4.05 -6.65
CA ASP A 380 -15.93 5.49 -6.73
C ASP A 380 -14.89 5.87 -7.82
N ALA A 381 -13.84 5.05 -7.99
CA ALA A 381 -12.75 5.32 -8.93
C ALA A 381 -13.07 4.97 -10.39
N VAL A 382 -13.82 3.88 -10.58
CA VAL A 382 -13.99 3.24 -11.89
C VAL A 382 -15.44 3.35 -12.32
N LEU A 383 -16.36 2.70 -11.59
CA LEU A 383 -17.74 2.55 -12.05
C LEU A 383 -18.55 3.85 -12.01
N LEU A 384 -18.24 4.75 -11.09
CA LEU A 384 -18.98 6.01 -10.87
C LEU A 384 -18.29 7.26 -11.43
N LYS A 385 -17.05 7.13 -11.90
CA LYS A 385 -16.24 8.27 -12.37
C LYS A 385 -15.93 8.20 -13.85
N ASP A 386 -15.72 7.00 -14.39
CA ASP A 386 -15.41 6.83 -15.80
C ASP A 386 -16.71 6.81 -16.62
N LYS A 387 -16.81 7.74 -17.57
CA LYS A 387 -17.98 7.92 -18.44
C LYS A 387 -18.38 6.63 -19.16
N ARG A 388 -17.41 5.78 -19.49
CA ARG A 388 -17.66 4.45 -20.11
C ARG A 388 -18.60 3.58 -19.28
N TRP A 389 -18.63 3.77 -17.96
CA TRP A 389 -19.54 3.03 -17.08
C TRP A 389 -20.80 3.83 -16.74
N ILE A 390 -20.82 5.15 -16.90
CA ILE A 390 -21.94 6.02 -16.53
C ILE A 390 -22.99 6.10 -17.64
N ASP A 391 -22.55 6.33 -18.89
CA ASP A 391 -23.45 6.66 -20.01
C ASP A 391 -24.32 5.47 -20.47
N ASN A 392 -23.91 4.25 -20.13
CA ASN A 392 -24.66 3.01 -20.43
C ASN A 392 -25.95 2.85 -19.60
N THR A 393 -26.29 3.83 -18.76
CA THR A 393 -27.58 3.89 -18.05
C THR A 393 -28.68 4.66 -18.81
N LYS A 394 -28.37 5.24 -19.98
CA LYS A 394 -29.32 6.02 -20.79
C LYS A 394 -29.86 5.28 -22.03
N SER A 395 -29.65 3.98 -22.14
CA SER A 395 -30.30 3.17 -23.17
C SER A 395 -31.76 2.88 -22.76
N ASP A 396 -32.67 3.54 -23.48
CA ASP A 396 -34.06 3.19 -23.77
C ASP A 396 -35.11 3.09 -22.63
N ASN A 397 -35.60 4.26 -22.20
CA ASN A 397 -36.94 4.39 -21.60
C ASN A 397 -38.10 4.25 -22.63
N ASN A 398 -37.84 3.75 -23.84
CA ASN A 398 -38.85 3.70 -24.91
C ASN A 398 -39.00 2.35 -25.63
N SER A 399 -38.53 1.25 -25.04
CA SER A 399 -38.80 -0.08 -25.56
C SER A 399 -39.26 -1.00 -24.44
N GLY A 400 -40.54 -1.43 -24.50
CA GLY A 400 -41.21 -2.26 -23.49
C GLY A 400 -40.76 -3.72 -23.43
N ASN A 401 -39.47 -4.00 -23.62
CA ASN A 401 -38.90 -5.35 -23.48
C ASN A 401 -37.85 -5.37 -22.35
N ASN A 402 -38.27 -5.90 -21.20
CA ASN A 402 -37.47 -5.99 -19.97
C ASN A 402 -36.38 -7.08 -19.95
N ASP A 403 -36.05 -7.72 -21.09
CA ASP A 403 -35.16 -8.90 -21.13
C ASP A 403 -33.84 -8.69 -21.90
N THR A 404 -33.47 -7.46 -22.23
CA THR A 404 -32.18 -7.18 -22.87
C THR A 404 -31.10 -7.01 -21.81
N ILE A 405 -30.28 -8.05 -21.60
CA ILE A 405 -29.00 -7.93 -20.87
C ILE A 405 -28.17 -6.89 -21.62
N SER A 406 -27.98 -5.73 -21.00
CA SER A 406 -27.03 -4.73 -21.49
C SER A 406 -25.65 -5.38 -21.64
N SER A 407 -25.07 -5.31 -22.83
CA SER A 407 -23.70 -5.76 -23.13
C SER A 407 -22.62 -4.93 -22.40
N ASP A 408 -23.02 -3.94 -21.59
CA ASP A 408 -22.18 -2.98 -20.90
C ASP A 408 -21.92 -3.31 -19.42
N GLY A 409 -21.41 -4.51 -19.18
CA GLY A 409 -21.09 -4.99 -17.85
C GLY A 409 -19.68 -5.54 -17.72
N PHE A 410 -19.38 -6.07 -16.54
CA PHE A 410 -18.13 -6.76 -16.26
C PHE A 410 -18.38 -8.12 -15.63
N ILE A 411 -17.40 -9.00 -15.80
CA ILE A 411 -17.38 -10.33 -15.20
C ILE A 411 -16.54 -10.32 -13.92
N VAL A 412 -16.90 -11.18 -12.97
CA VAL A 412 -16.13 -11.38 -11.74
C VAL A 412 -15.42 -12.72 -11.80
N TRP A 413 -14.09 -12.71 -11.73
CA TRP A 413 -13.30 -13.94 -11.67
C TRP A 413 -13.44 -14.61 -10.30
N GLY A 414 -13.98 -15.82 -10.30
CA GLY A 414 -14.14 -16.70 -9.15
C GLY A 414 -15.49 -16.57 -8.46
N ALA A 415 -16.34 -17.60 -8.57
CA ALA A 415 -17.60 -17.73 -7.82
C ALA A 415 -17.40 -18.20 -6.36
N GLY A 416 -16.25 -17.83 -5.78
CA GLY A 416 -15.85 -18.20 -4.43
C GLY A 416 -16.31 -17.20 -3.36
N ARG A 417 -15.78 -17.35 -2.16
CA ARG A 417 -16.07 -16.47 -1.02
C ARG A 417 -15.86 -14.99 -1.34
N ASP A 418 -14.73 -14.66 -1.96
CA ASP A 418 -14.32 -13.26 -2.14
C ASP A 418 -15.02 -12.60 -3.33
N GLY A 419 -15.23 -13.31 -4.44
CA GLY A 419 -16.05 -12.83 -5.55
C GLY A 419 -17.51 -12.58 -5.14
N LYS A 420 -18.10 -13.50 -4.37
CA LYS A 420 -19.46 -13.31 -3.82
C LYS A 420 -19.52 -12.13 -2.86
N GLU A 421 -18.51 -11.94 -2.00
CA GLU A 421 -18.46 -10.80 -1.09
C GLU A 421 -18.27 -9.47 -1.82
N PHE A 422 -17.45 -9.45 -2.88
CA PHE A 422 -17.29 -8.29 -3.75
C PHE A 422 -18.64 -7.85 -4.33
N VAL A 423 -19.39 -8.78 -4.94
CA VAL A 423 -20.73 -8.49 -5.51
C VAL A 423 -21.72 -8.00 -4.45
N LYS A 424 -21.74 -8.61 -3.27
CA LYS A 424 -22.61 -8.16 -2.17
C LYS A 424 -22.26 -6.75 -1.68
N SER A 425 -20.98 -6.39 -1.73
CA SER A 425 -20.48 -5.10 -1.25
C SER A 425 -20.69 -3.95 -2.23
N LEU A 426 -20.95 -4.24 -3.51
CA LEU A 426 -21.31 -3.23 -4.50
C LEU A 426 -22.66 -2.57 -4.15
N ARG A 427 -22.79 -1.28 -4.45
CA ARG A 427 -24.05 -0.55 -4.52
C ARG A 427 -24.98 -1.15 -5.56
N THR A 428 -26.28 -0.97 -5.38
CA THR A 428 -27.30 -1.57 -6.24
C THR A 428 -27.10 -1.22 -7.72
N GLU A 429 -26.82 0.05 -8.05
CA GLU A 429 -26.56 0.47 -9.43
C GLU A 429 -25.29 -0.15 -10.04
N CYS A 430 -24.21 -0.27 -9.27
CA CYS A 430 -22.96 -0.89 -9.70
C CYS A 430 -23.10 -2.41 -9.84
N ARG A 431 -23.85 -3.04 -8.93
CA ARG A 431 -24.06 -4.49 -8.91
C ARG A 431 -24.79 -4.99 -10.15
N LYS A 432 -25.73 -4.21 -10.68
CA LYS A 432 -26.46 -4.52 -11.93
C LYS A 432 -25.55 -4.65 -13.14
N LYS A 433 -24.31 -4.12 -13.08
CA LYS A 433 -23.30 -4.24 -14.14
C LYS A 433 -22.55 -5.57 -14.10
N VAL A 434 -22.78 -6.43 -13.09
CA VAL A 434 -22.13 -7.75 -13.01
C VAL A 434 -22.87 -8.74 -13.91
N VAL A 435 -22.22 -9.16 -14.99
CA VAL A 435 -22.83 -10.02 -16.01
C VAL A 435 -22.76 -11.50 -15.61
N ALA A 436 -21.61 -11.94 -15.11
CA ALA A 436 -21.38 -13.32 -14.74
C ALA A 436 -20.25 -13.46 -13.73
N PHE A 437 -20.26 -14.56 -12.99
CA PHE A 437 -19.03 -15.11 -12.45
C PHE A 437 -18.37 -16.03 -13.49
N VAL A 438 -17.06 -15.92 -13.63
CA VAL A 438 -16.26 -16.88 -14.39
C VAL A 438 -15.42 -17.73 -13.45
N ASP A 439 -15.34 -19.04 -13.67
CA ASP A 439 -14.52 -19.94 -12.85
C ASP A 439 -13.90 -21.06 -13.71
N VAL A 440 -13.04 -21.86 -13.08
CA VAL A 440 -12.49 -23.12 -13.64
C VAL A 440 -12.91 -24.34 -12.81
N ASP A 441 -13.45 -24.11 -11.61
CA ASP A 441 -13.93 -25.17 -10.72
C ASP A 441 -15.30 -25.68 -11.18
N GLU A 442 -15.33 -26.90 -11.70
CA GLU A 442 -16.54 -27.57 -12.19
C GLU A 442 -17.66 -27.61 -11.16
N LYS A 443 -17.35 -27.76 -9.87
CA LYS A 443 -18.39 -27.82 -8.82
C LYS A 443 -19.12 -26.48 -8.73
N LYS A 444 -18.41 -25.37 -8.88
CA LYS A 444 -19.03 -24.04 -8.85
C LYS A 444 -19.81 -23.76 -10.14
N ILE A 445 -19.29 -24.17 -11.29
CA ILE A 445 -19.95 -23.98 -12.58
C ILE A 445 -21.23 -24.82 -12.67
N ASN A 446 -21.21 -26.04 -12.13
CA ASN A 446 -22.37 -26.93 -12.05
C ASN A 446 -23.50 -26.41 -11.14
N LEU A 447 -23.24 -25.40 -10.29
CA LEU A 447 -24.30 -24.68 -9.57
C LEU A 447 -25.18 -23.87 -10.53
N GLY A 448 -24.67 -23.50 -11.72
CA GLY A 448 -25.36 -22.71 -12.74
C GLY A 448 -25.46 -21.22 -12.38
N TYR A 449 -25.93 -20.91 -11.18
CA TYR A 449 -26.14 -19.53 -10.72
C TYR A 449 -25.69 -19.31 -9.28
N TYR A 450 -25.20 -18.10 -9.03
CA TYR A 450 -25.19 -17.53 -7.69
C TYR A 450 -26.50 -16.79 -7.45
N VAL A 451 -27.27 -17.25 -6.47
CA VAL A 451 -28.54 -16.64 -6.05
C VAL A 451 -28.38 -16.07 -4.65
N ASN A 452 -28.79 -14.82 -4.45
CA ASN A 452 -28.95 -14.23 -3.13
C ASN A 452 -30.26 -13.42 -3.12
N LYS A 453 -31.23 -13.93 -2.35
CA LYS A 453 -32.60 -13.42 -2.31
C LYS A 453 -32.69 -12.06 -1.64
N ASP A 454 -31.87 -11.80 -0.62
CA ASP A 454 -31.90 -10.54 0.13
C ASP A 454 -31.49 -9.34 -0.72
N LEU A 455 -30.65 -9.59 -1.73
CA LEU A 455 -30.19 -8.58 -2.67
C LEU A 455 -30.88 -8.65 -4.04
N ASP A 456 -31.86 -9.55 -4.18
CA ASP A 456 -32.54 -9.86 -5.44
C ASP A 456 -31.57 -10.09 -6.62
N ILE A 457 -30.55 -10.94 -6.39
CA ILE A 457 -29.55 -11.26 -7.41
C ILE A 457 -29.59 -12.72 -7.84
N ARG A 458 -29.45 -12.92 -9.15
CA ARG A 458 -29.25 -14.20 -9.81
C ARG A 458 -28.21 -14.01 -10.92
N ILE A 459 -26.96 -14.37 -10.64
CA ILE A 459 -25.82 -14.14 -11.54
C ILE A 459 -25.33 -15.50 -12.05
N PRO A 460 -25.20 -15.71 -13.38
CA PRO A 460 -24.72 -16.98 -13.92
C PRO A 460 -23.26 -17.25 -13.51
N ILE A 461 -22.95 -18.52 -13.29
CA ILE A 461 -21.58 -19.01 -13.08
C ILE A 461 -21.19 -19.82 -14.31
N VAL A 462 -20.26 -19.30 -15.07
CA VAL A 462 -19.82 -19.88 -16.33
C VAL A 462 -18.32 -20.14 -16.30
N HIS A 463 -17.82 -20.82 -17.32
CA HIS A 463 -16.39 -21.02 -17.44
C HIS A 463 -15.67 -19.83 -18.04
N PHE A 464 -14.42 -19.65 -17.62
CA PHE A 464 -13.60 -18.54 -18.08
C PHE A 464 -13.37 -18.51 -19.59
N SER A 465 -13.48 -19.64 -20.28
CA SER A 465 -13.33 -19.66 -21.75
C SER A 465 -14.30 -18.72 -22.44
N LEU A 466 -15.50 -18.49 -21.88
CA LEU A 466 -16.46 -17.51 -22.43
C LEU A 466 -15.94 -16.07 -22.40
N ALA A 467 -14.97 -15.76 -21.53
CA ALA A 467 -14.34 -14.44 -21.49
C ALA A 467 -13.27 -14.23 -22.58
N ALA A 468 -12.85 -15.30 -23.28
CA ALA A 468 -11.88 -15.18 -24.36
C ALA A 468 -12.52 -14.45 -25.56
N LYS A 469 -11.92 -13.33 -25.98
CA LYS A 469 -12.42 -12.53 -27.12
C LYS A 469 -12.25 -13.26 -28.46
N ASP A 470 -11.10 -13.89 -28.64
CA ASP A 470 -10.76 -14.63 -29.86
C ASP A 470 -11.59 -15.93 -29.93
N PRO A 471 -12.40 -16.13 -31.00
CA PRO A 471 -13.25 -17.31 -31.13
C PRO A 471 -12.49 -18.64 -31.24
N ASP A 472 -11.28 -18.64 -31.81
CA ASP A 472 -10.47 -19.85 -31.96
C ASP A 472 -9.80 -20.21 -30.64
N VAL A 473 -9.31 -19.22 -29.90
CA VAL A 473 -8.85 -19.40 -28.51
C VAL A 473 -10.01 -19.91 -27.65
N ARG A 474 -11.19 -19.31 -27.75
CA ARG A 474 -12.39 -19.73 -27.02
C ARG A 474 -12.74 -21.19 -27.31
N ARG A 475 -12.81 -21.59 -28.58
CA ARG A 475 -13.08 -22.98 -28.99
C ARG A 475 -12.03 -23.95 -28.46
N THR A 476 -10.75 -23.57 -28.54
CA THR A 476 -9.65 -24.40 -28.04
C THR A 476 -9.80 -24.63 -26.54
N LEU A 477 -9.99 -23.57 -25.76
CA LEU A 477 -10.19 -23.66 -24.30
C LEU A 477 -11.43 -24.49 -23.92
N GLN A 478 -12.52 -24.37 -24.67
CA GLN A 478 -13.73 -25.16 -24.44
C GLN A 478 -13.51 -26.65 -24.75
N LYS A 479 -12.79 -26.95 -25.84
CA LYS A 479 -12.44 -28.31 -26.22
C LYS A 479 -11.50 -28.95 -25.19
N ASP A 480 -10.44 -28.26 -24.81
CA ASP A 480 -9.47 -28.73 -23.82
C ASP A 480 -10.14 -29.07 -22.49
N TRP A 481 -11.14 -28.28 -22.08
CA TRP A 481 -11.90 -28.58 -20.88
C TRP A 481 -12.81 -29.80 -21.06
N ALA A 482 -13.57 -29.87 -22.15
CA ALA A 482 -14.41 -31.05 -22.43
C ALA A 482 -13.60 -32.35 -22.46
N GLU A 483 -12.34 -32.30 -22.93
CA GLU A 483 -11.45 -33.46 -23.00
C GLU A 483 -10.71 -33.74 -21.66
N GLY A 484 -10.35 -32.68 -20.91
CA GLY A 484 -9.58 -32.74 -19.67
C GLY A 484 -10.34 -33.22 -18.43
N GLY A 485 -11.67 -33.32 -18.48
CA GLY A 485 -12.52 -33.84 -17.39
C GLY A 485 -12.39 -35.36 -17.10
N SER A 486 -11.50 -36.06 -17.82
CA SER A 486 -11.29 -37.51 -17.73
C SER A 486 -10.40 -37.92 -16.53
N GLY A 487 -10.80 -37.53 -15.33
CA GLY A 487 -10.25 -38.01 -14.06
C GLY A 487 -11.29 -38.84 -13.30
N VAL A 488 -11.46 -40.10 -13.71
CA VAL A 488 -12.39 -41.13 -13.18
C VAL A 488 -13.85 -40.98 -13.65
N GLY A 489 -14.19 -41.77 -14.69
CA GLY A 489 -15.57 -42.05 -15.10
C GLY A 489 -15.80 -41.76 -16.58
N SER A 490 -15.78 -42.80 -17.42
CA SER A 490 -16.23 -42.74 -18.81
C SER A 490 -17.63 -42.12 -18.89
N CYS A 491 -17.77 -40.97 -19.54
CA CYS A 491 -19.05 -40.33 -19.79
C CYS A 491 -19.27 -40.16 -21.29
N ASN A 492 -19.91 -41.16 -21.89
CA ASN A 492 -20.72 -40.94 -23.10
C ASN A 492 -21.87 -40.01 -22.72
N GLY A 493 -21.84 -38.77 -23.21
CA GLY A 493 -22.93 -37.80 -23.06
C GLY A 493 -22.54 -36.54 -22.30
N PHE A 494 -21.71 -35.69 -22.90
CA PHE A 494 -21.59 -34.30 -22.47
C PHE A 494 -22.87 -33.54 -22.84
N ASP A 495 -23.66 -33.18 -21.84
CA ASP A 495 -24.78 -32.26 -21.99
C ASP A 495 -24.23 -30.86 -22.32
N LYS A 496 -24.72 -30.21 -23.38
CA LYS A 496 -24.30 -28.86 -23.79
C LYS A 496 -24.45 -27.84 -22.65
N ASP A 497 -25.33 -28.14 -21.69
CA ASP A 497 -25.60 -27.34 -20.50
C ASP A 497 -24.46 -27.37 -19.46
N ALA A 498 -23.50 -28.30 -19.56
CA ALA A 498 -22.28 -28.28 -18.72
C ALA A 498 -21.23 -27.27 -19.21
N ILE A 499 -21.12 -27.06 -20.53
CA ILE A 499 -20.19 -26.11 -21.15
C ILE A 499 -20.65 -24.66 -20.94
N LEU A 500 -21.95 -24.44 -20.81
CA LEU A 500 -22.58 -23.12 -20.63
C LEU A 500 -22.90 -22.79 -19.16
N GLY A 501 -22.70 -23.73 -18.23
CA GLY A 501 -23.32 -23.69 -16.90
C GLY A 501 -24.81 -24.03 -17.00
N ARG A 502 -25.38 -24.67 -15.97
CA ARG A 502 -26.83 -24.98 -15.92
C ARG A 502 -27.65 -23.70 -15.90
N ILE A 503 -27.92 -23.16 -17.08
CA ILE A 503 -28.91 -22.11 -17.31
C ILE A 503 -30.25 -22.84 -17.34
N ASP A 504 -31.03 -22.79 -16.25
CA ASP A 504 -32.39 -23.35 -16.19
C ASP A 504 -33.15 -23.00 -17.47
N LYS A 505 -33.32 -23.98 -18.36
CA LYS A 505 -34.34 -23.95 -19.40
C LYS A 505 -35.65 -24.17 -18.67
N GLY A 506 -36.51 -23.16 -18.69
CA GLY A 506 -37.76 -23.13 -17.94
C GLY A 506 -38.49 -24.47 -17.95
N ARG A 507 -38.90 -24.87 -16.74
CA ARG A 507 -39.77 -26.01 -16.42
C ARG A 507 -40.83 -26.24 -17.51
N GLN A 508 -40.59 -27.19 -18.42
CA GLN A 508 -41.62 -27.71 -19.32
C GLN A 508 -42.74 -28.30 -18.45
N LYS A 509 -43.83 -27.55 -18.26
CA LYS A 509 -45.10 -28.14 -17.86
C LYS A 509 -45.52 -29.07 -19.00
N ARG A 510 -45.75 -30.34 -18.67
CA ARG A 510 -46.41 -31.29 -19.56
C ARG A 510 -47.72 -30.66 -20.05
N VAL A 511 -47.84 -30.48 -21.36
CA VAL A 511 -49.07 -30.03 -22.02
C VAL A 511 -50.06 -31.18 -22.00
N GLY A 512 -51.23 -30.94 -21.41
CA GLY A 512 -52.47 -31.60 -21.80
C GLY A 512 -53.15 -30.73 -22.84
N ASP A 513 -53.72 -31.38 -23.85
CA ASP A 513 -54.29 -30.80 -25.07
C ASP A 513 -55.26 -29.63 -24.82
N GLY A 514 -55.14 -28.57 -25.63
CA GLY A 514 -56.20 -27.57 -25.78
C GLY A 514 -55.74 -26.17 -26.18
N ASN A 515 -55.80 -25.91 -27.50
CA ASN A 515 -55.97 -24.61 -28.21
C ASN A 515 -55.54 -23.30 -27.51
N GLY A 516 -54.57 -22.61 -28.11
CA GLY A 516 -54.45 -21.15 -28.00
C GLY A 516 -53.07 -20.57 -28.33
N ILE A 517 -52.87 -20.18 -29.58
CA ILE A 517 -51.97 -19.13 -30.09
C ILE A 517 -50.56 -19.11 -29.45
N ASP A 518 -49.62 -19.79 -30.11
CA ASP A 518 -48.19 -19.71 -29.84
C ASP A 518 -47.58 -18.44 -30.44
N ASP A 519 -47.17 -17.50 -29.58
CA ASP A 519 -46.07 -16.57 -29.84
C ASP A 519 -45.25 -16.46 -28.53
N VAL A 520 -44.25 -17.33 -28.38
CA VAL A 520 -43.28 -17.30 -27.27
C VAL A 520 -41.91 -17.05 -27.85
N VAL A 521 -41.44 -15.81 -27.65
CA VAL A 521 -40.15 -15.28 -28.10
C VAL A 521 -39.00 -16.07 -27.46
N GLY A 522 -38.09 -16.53 -28.32
CA GLY A 522 -36.95 -17.37 -27.99
C GLY A 522 -35.90 -16.68 -27.11
N VAL A 523 -35.49 -17.39 -26.06
CA VAL A 523 -34.24 -17.15 -25.34
C VAL A 523 -33.09 -17.67 -26.20
N GLU A 524 -32.73 -16.90 -27.23
CA GLU A 524 -31.44 -17.04 -27.90
C GLU A 524 -30.33 -16.61 -26.92
N THR A 525 -29.68 -17.63 -26.37
CA THR A 525 -28.24 -17.71 -26.16
C THR A 525 -27.55 -16.42 -25.70
N LEU A 526 -27.35 -16.33 -24.38
CA LEU A 526 -26.34 -15.50 -23.70
C LEU A 526 -24.94 -15.58 -24.37
N SER A 527 -24.65 -16.62 -25.18
CA SER A 527 -23.42 -16.77 -25.94
C SER A 527 -23.35 -15.93 -27.22
N GLU A 528 -24.48 -15.51 -27.80
CA GLU A 528 -24.51 -14.75 -29.07
C GLU A 528 -24.74 -13.25 -28.83
N LYS A 529 -25.49 -12.85 -27.79
CA LYS A 529 -25.83 -11.43 -27.57
C LYS A 529 -24.85 -10.62 -26.71
N VAL A 530 -24.01 -11.27 -25.90
CA VAL A 530 -23.05 -10.55 -25.02
C VAL A 530 -21.65 -10.43 -25.64
N PHE A 531 -21.34 -11.25 -26.65
CA PHE A 531 -19.97 -11.41 -27.14
C PHE A 531 -19.80 -11.23 -28.66
N ASP A 532 -20.85 -10.83 -29.41
CA ASP A 532 -20.84 -10.81 -30.88
C ASP A 532 -21.16 -9.44 -31.55
N ASP A 533 -21.11 -8.34 -30.80
CA ASP A 533 -21.45 -6.99 -31.32
C ASP A 533 -20.38 -6.37 -32.27
N THR A 534 -19.42 -7.13 -32.80
CA THR A 534 -18.32 -6.58 -33.61
C THR A 534 -18.44 -6.73 -35.13
N GLU A 535 -19.52 -7.28 -35.68
CA GLU A 535 -19.65 -7.46 -37.14
C GLU A 535 -20.36 -6.34 -37.92
N LYS A 536 -20.87 -5.28 -37.26
CA LYS A 536 -21.62 -4.21 -37.96
C LYS A 536 -20.82 -2.96 -38.35
N GLU A 537 -19.64 -2.71 -37.78
CA GLU A 537 -18.84 -1.50 -38.12
C GLU A 537 -17.66 -1.74 -39.08
N SER A 538 -17.29 -2.99 -39.36
CA SER A 538 -16.11 -3.31 -40.18
C SER A 538 -16.37 -3.41 -41.69
N ARG A 539 -17.62 -3.19 -42.15
CA ARG A 539 -17.98 -3.27 -43.58
C ARG A 539 -17.92 -1.94 -44.36
N ALA A 540 -17.51 -0.83 -43.72
CA ALA A 540 -17.50 0.48 -44.37
C ALA A 540 -16.10 0.99 -44.80
N ILE A 541 -14.99 0.34 -44.47
CA ILE A 541 -13.65 0.90 -44.78
C ILE A 541 -12.64 -0.20 -45.12
N VAL A 542 -12.68 -0.76 -46.33
CA VAL A 542 -11.48 -1.28 -47.02
C VAL A 542 -11.66 -1.17 -48.54
N SER A 543 -11.24 -0.05 -49.11
CA SER A 543 -10.71 0.00 -50.48
C SER A 543 -9.29 0.56 -50.41
N ASP A 544 -8.37 -0.12 -51.09
CA ASP A 544 -6.99 0.25 -51.40
C ASP A 544 -5.90 0.08 -50.32
N CYS A 545 -5.22 -1.08 -50.36
CA CYS A 545 -3.75 -1.17 -50.47
C CYS A 545 -3.24 -2.62 -50.73
N PRO A 546 -2.08 -2.80 -51.41
CA PRO A 546 -1.65 -4.08 -52.00
C PRO A 546 -0.77 -4.95 -51.07
N PRO A 547 -0.57 -6.25 -51.38
CA PRO A 547 0.06 -7.22 -50.46
C PRO A 547 1.60 -7.21 -50.51
N PRO A 548 2.31 -7.52 -49.41
CA PRO A 548 3.75 -7.64 -49.42
C PRO A 548 4.25 -9.05 -49.82
N SER A 549 5.45 -9.03 -50.41
CA SER A 549 6.13 -10.08 -51.17
C SER A 549 6.82 -11.19 -50.35
N LYS A 550 6.91 -12.36 -50.98
CA LYS A 550 7.64 -13.58 -50.57
C LYS A 550 9.15 -13.39 -50.31
N ARG A 551 9.69 -14.06 -49.28
CA ARG A 551 11.04 -14.70 -49.16
C ARG A 551 11.20 -15.26 -47.74
N ARG A 552 11.89 -16.36 -47.41
CA ARG A 552 12.55 -17.48 -48.11
C ARG A 552 12.86 -18.53 -47.01
N LYS A 553 12.62 -19.83 -47.27
CA LYS A 553 13.09 -20.96 -46.43
C LYS A 553 14.61 -21.13 -46.54
N LEU A 554 15.28 -21.60 -45.47
CA LEU A 554 16.51 -22.40 -45.54
C LEU A 554 16.69 -23.26 -44.25
N HIS A 555 17.42 -24.36 -44.41
CA HIS A 555 17.37 -25.63 -43.68
C HIS A 555 18.30 -25.78 -42.44
N ASN A 556 17.95 -26.78 -41.63
CA ASN A 556 18.69 -27.50 -40.58
C ASN A 556 20.17 -27.83 -40.86
N ILE A 557 20.99 -27.87 -39.79
CA ILE A 557 22.00 -28.92 -39.53
C ILE A 557 22.01 -29.27 -38.02
N SER A 558 22.03 -30.57 -37.75
CA SER A 558 22.07 -31.30 -36.48
C SER A 558 23.49 -31.54 -35.93
N SER A 559 23.62 -31.69 -34.61
CA SER A 559 24.43 -32.78 -34.01
C SER A 559 24.16 -32.98 -32.51
N SER A 560 23.90 -34.25 -32.19
CA SER A 560 23.87 -35.00 -30.92
C SER A 560 25.01 -34.69 -29.92
N SER A 561 24.90 -34.91 -28.60
CA SER A 561 24.79 -36.26 -27.98
C SER A 561 24.45 -36.26 -26.45
N SER A 562 23.50 -37.16 -26.11
CA SER A 562 23.38 -38.10 -24.97
C SER A 562 23.89 -37.83 -23.55
N SER A 563 22.99 -38.01 -22.55
CA SER A 563 22.92 -39.12 -21.56
C SER A 563 22.33 -38.63 -20.21
N SER A 564 21.10 -39.00 -19.84
CA SER A 564 20.65 -40.21 -19.12
C SER A 564 21.02 -40.27 -17.63
N SER A 565 20.06 -40.04 -16.71
CA SER A 565 19.76 -40.95 -15.57
C SER A 565 18.66 -40.42 -14.62
N SER A 566 17.52 -41.13 -14.64
CA SER A 566 16.70 -41.63 -13.53
C SER A 566 16.57 -40.84 -12.22
N ARG A 567 15.35 -40.37 -11.90
CA ARG A 567 14.89 -40.07 -10.52
C ARG A 567 13.87 -41.11 -10.06
N LYS A 568 14.21 -41.78 -8.95
CA LYS A 568 13.36 -42.71 -8.19
C LYS A 568 12.37 -41.92 -7.32
N ASN A 569 11.12 -42.39 -7.34
CA ASN A 569 10.08 -42.11 -6.34
C ASN A 569 10.43 -42.76 -5.00
N ILE A 570 10.34 -42.02 -3.89
CA ILE A 570 10.19 -42.59 -2.54
C ILE A 570 9.13 -41.80 -1.76
N ARG A 571 8.10 -42.55 -1.36
CA ARG A 571 7.04 -42.21 -0.40
C ARG A 571 7.63 -41.92 0.98
N ARG A 572 7.07 -40.95 1.71
CA ARG A 572 7.18 -40.87 3.18
C ARG A 572 5.85 -41.29 3.80
N GLY A 573 5.92 -42.29 4.68
CA GLY A 573 4.84 -42.73 5.55
C GLY A 573 4.88 -42.04 6.91
N ASN A 574 3.76 -42.15 7.61
CA ASN A 574 3.54 -41.79 9.01
C ASN A 574 4.36 -42.68 9.96
N GLY A 575 4.64 -42.16 11.16
CA GLY A 575 5.04 -42.96 12.33
C GLY A 575 5.65 -42.12 13.46
N ASP A 576 4.86 -41.97 14.52
CA ASP A 576 5.11 -41.52 15.92
C ASP A 576 5.39 -40.06 16.25
#